data_AF-A0A439CLV5-F1
#
_entry.id   AF-A0A439CLV5-F1
#
_cell.length_a   1.000
_cell.length_b   1.000
_cell.length_c   1.000
_cell.angle_alpha   90.00
_cell.angle_beta   90.00
_cell.angle_gamma   90.00
#
_symmetry.space_group_name_H-M   'P 1'
#
loop_
_entity.id
_entity.type
_entity.pdbx_description
1 polymer ?
#
loop_
_entity_poly.entity_id
_entity_poly.type
_entity_poly.pdbx_seq_one_letter_code
_entity_poly.pdbx_strand_id
1 'polypeptide(L)'
;MSAQDGLATPPTDMVTLIITTSPTPSAPSTDLISNILSSFKLHCPALLSCRVIVVFDTYDRIGECMRLKKGQITADGARAVELYKMNVKELILNEWYPGTAGTAASQALLHSQALAEFGSPCLVENHVALSTLQTHDGRVTFIEPQARLGFGLA
;
A
#
# COMPACT_ATOMS: atom_id res chain seq x y z
N MET A 1 -34.95 25.64 17.11
CA MET A 1 -33.51 25.95 16.96
C MET A 1 -32.84 24.67 16.53
N SER A 2 -32.67 24.50 15.22
CA SER A 2 -32.19 23.26 14.61
C SER A 2 -30.67 23.18 14.72
N ALA A 3 -30.17 22.14 15.37
CA ALA A 3 -28.77 21.78 15.31
C ALA A 3 -28.47 21.25 13.89
N GLN A 4 -27.81 22.07 13.09
CA GLN A 4 -27.07 21.56 11.93
C GLN A 4 -25.83 20.89 12.48
N ASP A 5 -25.87 19.57 12.65
CA ASP A 5 -24.67 18.75 12.68
C ASP A 5 -24.02 18.89 11.30
N GLY A 6 -23.10 19.85 11.21
CA GLY A 6 -22.26 20.01 10.05
C GLY A 6 -21.49 18.72 9.84
N LEU A 7 -21.67 18.10 8.68
CA LEU A 7 -20.72 17.15 8.12
C LEU A 7 -19.35 17.84 8.14
N ALA A 8 -18.58 17.61 9.19
CA ALA A 8 -17.21 18.08 9.27
C ALA A 8 -16.47 17.33 8.17
N THR A 9 -16.27 17.97 7.03
CA THR A 9 -15.32 17.50 6.02
C THR A 9 -13.95 17.56 6.72
N PRO A 10 -13.33 16.43 7.08
CA PRO A 10 -11.99 16.47 7.63
C PRO A 10 -11.10 17.19 6.61
N PRO A 11 -10.30 18.17 7.02
CA PRO A 11 -9.37 18.80 6.10
C PRO A 11 -8.50 17.71 5.50
N THR A 12 -8.45 17.62 4.17
CA THR A 12 -7.77 16.55 3.42
C THR A 12 -6.30 16.40 3.78
N ASP A 13 -5.71 17.42 4.42
CA ASP A 13 -4.32 17.47 4.82
C ASP A 13 -4.08 17.09 6.29
N MET A 14 -5.13 17.02 7.12
CA MET A 14 -5.02 16.69 8.55
C MET A 14 -4.88 15.19 8.81
N VAL A 15 -5.37 14.35 7.91
CA VAL A 15 -5.35 12.89 8.06
C VAL A 15 -4.57 12.28 6.90
N THR A 16 -3.71 11.31 7.20
CA THR A 16 -3.07 10.45 6.21
C THR A 16 -3.41 9.01 6.53
N LEU A 17 -3.99 8.31 5.56
CA LEU A 17 -4.28 6.89 5.66
C LEU A 17 -3.00 6.10 5.36
N ILE A 18 -2.61 5.20 6.24
CA ILE A 18 -1.50 4.26 6.00
C ILE A 18 -2.08 2.85 5.93
N ILE A 19 -1.97 2.22 4.76
CA ILE A 19 -2.35 0.82 4.55
C ILE A 19 -1.07 0.01 4.41
N THR A 20 -0.74 -0.78 5.42
CA THR A 20 0.29 -1.81 5.32
C THR A 20 -0.36 -3.11 4.91
N THR A 21 0.09 -3.71 3.82
CA THR A 21 -0.43 -4.99 3.34
C THR A 21 0.69 -5.93 2.97
N SER A 22 0.52 -7.22 3.29
CA SER A 22 1.40 -8.29 2.84
C SER A 22 0.69 -9.10 1.75
N PRO A 23 1.27 -9.26 0.56
CA PRO A 23 0.77 -10.19 -0.45
C PRO A 23 0.90 -11.61 0.09
N THR A 24 -0.22 -12.27 0.35
CA THR A 24 -0.23 -13.70 0.66
C THR A 24 -0.14 -14.51 -0.64
N PRO A 25 0.91 -15.31 -0.86
CA PRO A 25 1.09 -16.07 -2.10
C PRO A 25 -0.02 -17.10 -2.36
N SER A 26 -0.68 -17.57 -1.29
CA SER A 26 -1.80 -18.52 -1.36
C SER A 26 -3.13 -17.89 -1.77
N ALA A 27 -3.25 -16.57 -1.69
CA ALA A 27 -4.47 -15.83 -2.03
C ALA A 27 -4.10 -14.41 -2.46
N PRO A 28 -3.60 -14.20 -3.70
CA PRO A 28 -3.27 -12.88 -4.24
C PRO A 28 -4.53 -12.08 -4.63
N SER A 29 -5.55 -12.14 -3.77
CA SER A 29 -6.81 -11.43 -3.97
C SER A 29 -6.75 -10.05 -3.34
N THR A 30 -7.37 -9.07 -4.00
CA THR A 30 -7.56 -7.71 -3.47
C THR A 30 -8.81 -7.58 -2.61
N ASP A 31 -9.59 -8.66 -2.41
CA ASP A 31 -10.90 -8.62 -1.73
C ASP A 31 -10.87 -7.93 -0.37
N LEU A 32 -9.83 -8.18 0.44
CA LEU A 32 -9.70 -7.52 1.75
C LEU A 32 -9.59 -6.00 1.59
N ILE A 33 -8.74 -5.53 0.67
CA ILE A 33 -8.59 -4.11 0.38
C ILE A 33 -9.89 -3.55 -0.20
N SER A 34 -10.51 -4.24 -1.16
CA SER A 34 -11.79 -3.85 -1.75
C SER A 34 -12.90 -3.69 -0.69
N ASN A 35 -12.97 -4.60 0.28
CA ASN A 35 -13.93 -4.55 1.38
C ASN A 35 -13.67 -3.37 2.32
N ILE A 36 -12.39 -3.09 2.63
CA ILE A 36 -12.00 -1.92 3.43
C ILE A 36 -12.42 -0.62 2.72
N LEU A 37 -12.11 -0.50 1.41
CA LEU A 37 -12.44 0.69 0.63
C LEU A 37 -13.96 0.86 0.49
N SER A 38 -14.71 -0.24 0.32
CA SER A 38 -16.18 -0.22 0.31
C SER A 38 -16.76 0.25 1.65
N SER A 39 -16.15 -0.20 2.77
CA SER A 39 -16.51 0.27 4.11
C SER A 39 -16.26 1.77 4.27
N PHE A 40 -15.12 2.29 3.77
CA PHE A 40 -14.86 3.74 3.77
C PHE A 40 -15.91 4.51 2.98
N LYS A 41 -16.26 4.07 1.76
CA LYS A 41 -17.33 4.71 0.98
C LYS A 41 -18.64 4.80 1.74
N LEU A 42 -19.01 3.71 2.42
CA LEU A 42 -20.30 3.59 3.08
C LEU A 42 -20.36 4.39 4.39
N HIS A 43 -19.28 4.39 5.17
CA HIS A 43 -19.31 4.90 6.54
C HIS A 43 -18.51 6.18 6.75
N CYS A 44 -17.47 6.44 5.95
CA CYS A 44 -16.62 7.62 6.08
C CYS A 44 -15.98 8.02 4.73
N PRO A 45 -16.79 8.47 3.76
CA PRO A 45 -16.32 8.72 2.39
C PRO A 45 -15.24 9.81 2.32
N ALA A 46 -15.17 10.69 3.32
CA ALA A 46 -14.14 11.72 3.40
C ALA A 46 -12.71 11.15 3.45
N LEU A 47 -12.50 9.92 3.96
CA LEU A 47 -11.18 9.27 3.95
C LEU A 47 -10.62 9.06 2.54
N LEU A 48 -11.48 8.91 1.53
CA LEU A 48 -11.07 8.76 0.13
C LEU A 48 -10.60 10.07 -0.51
N SER A 49 -10.74 11.20 0.21
CA SER A 49 -10.19 12.50 -0.21
C SER A 49 -8.88 12.85 0.49
N CYS A 50 -8.50 12.09 1.53
CA CYS A 50 -7.26 12.27 2.27
C CYS A 50 -6.06 11.68 1.52
N ARG A 51 -4.84 12.02 1.96
CA ARG A 51 -3.62 11.36 1.47
C ARG A 51 -3.60 9.89 1.89
N VAL A 52 -3.16 9.01 1.02
CA VAL A 52 -2.97 7.58 1.30
C VAL A 52 -1.55 7.12 0.97
N ILE A 53 -0.98 6.36 1.89
CA ILE A 53 0.29 5.67 1.73
C ILE A 53 0.01 4.17 1.82
N VAL A 54 0.36 3.43 0.78
CA VAL A 54 0.21 1.97 0.73
C VAL A 54 1.60 1.34 0.76
N VAL A 55 1.87 0.56 1.79
CA VAL A 55 3.14 -0.13 2.00
C VAL A 55 2.95 -1.61 1.73
N PHE A 56 3.74 -2.15 0.80
CA PHE A 56 3.73 -3.57 0.47
C PHE A 56 4.81 -4.30 1.27
N ASP A 57 4.45 -4.96 2.37
CA ASP A 57 5.37 -5.90 3.02
C ASP A 57 5.69 -7.03 2.05
N THR A 58 6.91 -7.56 2.05
CA THR A 58 7.37 -8.50 1.04
C THR A 58 8.11 -9.69 1.66
N TYR A 59 8.80 -10.46 0.83
CA TYR A 59 9.61 -11.61 1.19
C TYR A 59 11.10 -11.27 1.14
N ASP A 60 11.92 -12.11 1.75
CA ASP A 60 13.38 -11.94 1.82
C ASP A 60 14.10 -12.61 0.64
N ARG A 61 13.62 -13.78 0.17
CA ARG A 61 14.26 -14.51 -0.94
C ARG A 61 13.34 -15.46 -1.68
N ILE A 62 13.74 -15.83 -2.89
CA ILE A 62 13.14 -16.89 -3.69
C ILE A 62 13.91 -18.20 -3.47
N GLY A 63 13.21 -19.31 -3.27
CA GLY A 63 13.79 -20.65 -3.13
C GLY A 63 12.88 -21.74 -3.68
N GLU A 64 13.31 -23.00 -3.59
CA GLU A 64 12.59 -24.14 -4.18
C GLU A 64 11.26 -24.46 -3.49
N CYS A 65 11.15 -24.14 -2.19
CA CYS A 65 9.97 -24.41 -1.38
C CYS A 65 9.52 -23.20 -0.58
N MET A 66 8.23 -23.20 -0.25
CA MET A 66 7.57 -22.14 0.52
C MET A 66 7.99 -22.17 1.99
N ARG A 67 8.62 -21.10 2.51
CA ARG A 67 8.91 -20.94 3.96
C ARG A 67 8.63 -19.51 4.41
N LEU A 68 7.35 -19.14 4.45
CA LEU A 68 6.87 -17.80 4.79
C LEU A 68 7.46 -17.23 6.09
N LYS A 69 7.54 -18.04 7.17
CA LYS A 69 8.13 -17.60 8.45
C LYS A 69 9.60 -17.16 8.31
N LYS A 70 10.33 -17.74 7.34
CA LYS A 70 11.72 -17.39 7.02
C LYS A 70 11.85 -16.41 5.85
N GLY A 71 10.74 -15.79 5.43
CA GLY A 71 10.70 -14.86 4.30
C GLY A 71 11.04 -15.50 2.96
N GLN A 72 10.90 -16.82 2.82
CA GLN A 72 11.21 -17.50 1.55
C GLN A 72 9.94 -17.89 0.82
N ILE A 73 9.91 -17.59 -0.47
CA ILE A 73 8.81 -17.93 -1.38
C ILE A 73 9.32 -18.68 -2.62
N THR A 74 8.42 -19.28 -3.38
CA THR A 74 8.75 -19.88 -4.69
C THR A 74 8.75 -18.83 -5.80
N ALA A 75 9.30 -19.16 -6.97
CA ALA A 75 9.23 -18.28 -8.15
C ALA A 75 7.77 -17.95 -8.54
N ASP A 76 6.86 -18.92 -8.40
CA ASP A 76 5.43 -18.73 -8.63
C ASP A 76 4.81 -17.80 -7.59
N GLY A 77 5.21 -17.96 -6.33
CA GLY A 77 4.83 -17.05 -5.26
C GLY A 77 5.29 -15.62 -5.54
N ALA A 78 6.50 -15.44 -6.10
CA ALA A 78 7.03 -14.12 -6.43
C ALA A 78 6.19 -13.45 -7.53
N ARG A 79 5.80 -14.21 -8.57
CA ARG A 79 4.90 -13.71 -9.61
C ARG A 79 3.52 -13.34 -9.06
N ALA A 80 2.99 -14.13 -8.13
CA ALA A 80 1.72 -13.84 -7.47
C ALA A 80 1.79 -12.56 -6.61
N VAL A 81 2.91 -12.33 -5.91
CA VAL A 81 3.18 -11.10 -5.15
C VAL A 81 3.20 -9.88 -6.07
N GLU A 82 3.90 -9.94 -7.20
CA GLU A 82 3.96 -8.83 -8.15
C GLU A 82 2.59 -8.52 -8.77
N LEU A 83 1.83 -9.56 -9.15
CA LEU A 83 0.47 -9.39 -9.64
C LEU A 83 -0.44 -8.72 -8.58
N TYR A 84 -0.34 -9.15 -7.32
CA TYR A 84 -1.09 -8.54 -6.23
C TYR A 84 -0.76 -7.04 -6.08
N LYS A 85 0.52 -6.67 -6.08
CA LYS A 85 0.96 -5.26 -5.99
C LYS A 85 0.36 -4.43 -7.12
N MET A 86 0.42 -4.94 -8.36
CA MET A 86 -0.18 -4.28 -9.52
C MET A 86 -1.69 -4.06 -9.34
N ASN A 87 -2.41 -5.11 -8.95
CA ASN A 87 -3.87 -5.04 -8.76
C ASN A 87 -4.26 -4.08 -7.62
N VAL A 88 -3.52 -4.05 -6.52
CA VAL A 88 -3.77 -3.10 -5.41
C VAL A 88 -3.47 -1.67 -5.83
N LYS A 89 -2.38 -1.42 -6.57
CA LYS A 89 -2.08 -0.09 -7.09
C LYS A 89 -3.19 0.42 -7.99
N GLU A 90 -3.66 -0.40 -8.92
CA GLU A 90 -4.78 -0.07 -9.79
C GLU A 90 -6.07 0.20 -8.99
N LEU A 91 -6.40 -0.67 -8.04
CA LEU A 91 -7.55 -0.51 -7.16
C LEU A 91 -7.51 0.84 -6.41
N ILE A 92 -6.39 1.16 -5.77
CA ILE A 92 -6.24 2.39 -4.99
C ILE A 92 -6.30 3.63 -5.89
N LEU A 93 -5.65 3.61 -7.06
CA LEU A 93 -5.71 4.73 -8.00
C LEU A 93 -7.12 4.98 -8.51
N ASN A 94 -7.88 3.92 -8.82
CA ASN A 94 -9.27 4.04 -9.27
C ASN A 94 -10.19 4.64 -8.21
N GLU A 95 -9.90 4.41 -6.93
CA GLU A 95 -10.68 4.95 -5.81
C GLU A 95 -10.35 6.41 -5.51
N TRP A 96 -9.08 6.81 -5.59
CA TRP A 96 -8.66 8.20 -5.34
C TRP A 96 -8.82 9.13 -6.54
N TYR A 97 -8.88 8.58 -7.76
CA TYR A 97 -9.05 9.35 -9.00
C TYR A 97 -10.16 8.77 -9.90
N PRO A 98 -11.42 8.73 -9.42
CA PRO A 98 -12.53 8.23 -10.20
C PRO A 98 -12.68 9.03 -11.51
N GLY A 99 -12.82 8.33 -12.64
CA GLY A 99 -12.97 8.96 -13.96
C GLY A 99 -11.66 9.24 -14.72
N THR A 100 -10.49 8.94 -14.14
CA THR A 100 -9.19 8.94 -14.85
C THR A 100 -8.71 7.54 -15.24
N ALA A 101 -9.59 6.54 -15.07
CA ALA A 101 -9.33 5.13 -15.30
C ALA A 101 -8.79 4.90 -16.72
N GLY A 102 -7.53 4.46 -16.78
CA GLY A 102 -6.89 3.99 -18.01
C GLY A 102 -5.81 4.89 -18.63
N THR A 103 -5.67 6.17 -18.27
CA THR A 103 -4.68 7.02 -18.97
C THR A 103 -3.99 8.11 -18.14
N ALA A 104 -4.61 8.81 -17.19
CA ALA A 104 -3.95 10.00 -16.60
C ALA A 104 -3.25 9.75 -15.25
N ALA A 105 -3.89 9.06 -14.29
CA ALA A 105 -3.35 8.90 -12.94
C ALA A 105 -2.12 7.99 -12.88
N SER A 106 -2.10 6.92 -13.69
CA SER A 106 -0.96 5.99 -13.76
C SER A 106 0.23 6.55 -14.56
N GLN A 107 0.02 7.52 -15.45
CA GLN A 107 1.06 8.05 -16.35
C GLN A 107 1.95 9.13 -15.71
N ALA A 108 1.65 9.58 -14.48
CA ALA A 108 2.38 10.64 -13.79
C ALA A 108 2.92 10.23 -12.41
N LEU A 109 3.22 8.94 -12.20
CA LEU A 109 3.85 8.49 -10.96
C LEU A 109 5.33 8.85 -10.95
N LEU A 110 5.73 9.67 -9.99
CA LEU A 110 7.11 9.99 -9.68
C LEU A 110 7.75 8.80 -8.96
N HIS A 111 8.83 8.27 -9.54
CA HIS A 111 9.61 7.20 -8.93
C HIS A 111 10.80 7.77 -8.16
N SER A 112 11.01 7.28 -6.95
CA SER A 112 12.21 7.58 -6.16
C SER A 112 12.65 6.38 -5.35
N GLN A 113 13.91 6.41 -4.90
CA GLN A 113 14.52 5.38 -4.06
C GLN A 113 14.95 6.00 -2.74
N ALA A 114 14.85 5.23 -1.67
CA ALA A 114 15.31 5.63 -0.35
C ALA A 114 15.82 4.42 0.44
N LEU A 115 16.38 4.69 1.62
CA LEU A 115 16.79 3.70 2.59
C LEU A 115 15.95 3.92 3.85
N ALA A 116 15.19 2.91 4.29
CA ALA A 116 14.48 2.95 5.57
C ALA A 116 15.28 2.21 6.64
N GLU A 117 15.26 2.74 7.85
CA GLU A 117 15.79 2.10 9.05
C GLU A 117 14.66 1.38 9.81
N PHE A 118 14.93 0.20 10.38
CA PHE A 118 13.98 -0.54 11.21
C PHE A 118 14.69 -1.22 12.39
N GLY A 119 14.05 -1.29 13.56
CA GLY A 119 14.65 -1.93 14.74
C GLY A 119 15.52 -0.98 15.57
N SER A 120 16.58 -1.51 16.19
CA SER A 120 17.46 -0.74 17.09
C SER A 120 18.43 0.16 16.31
N PRO A 121 18.61 1.42 16.71
CA PRO A 121 19.51 2.32 15.99
C PRO A 121 20.96 1.83 16.02
N CYS A 122 21.74 2.25 15.02
CA CYS A 122 23.18 1.99 14.88
C CYS A 122 23.59 0.55 14.49
N LEU A 123 22.65 -0.29 14.03
CA LEU A 123 22.99 -1.56 13.38
C LEU A 123 22.95 -1.39 11.86
N VAL A 124 24.05 -1.69 11.17
CA VAL A 124 24.14 -1.56 9.69
C VAL A 124 23.09 -2.44 8.99
N GLU A 125 22.77 -3.60 9.58
CA GLU A 125 21.80 -4.57 9.07
C GLU A 125 20.33 -4.11 9.16
N ASN A 126 20.06 -3.05 9.93
CA ASN A 126 18.72 -2.52 10.18
C ASN A 126 18.25 -1.54 9.11
N HIS A 127 18.72 -1.72 7.88
CA HIS A 127 18.37 -0.87 6.75
C HIS A 127 17.80 -1.68 5.60
N VAL A 128 16.77 -1.16 4.97
CA VAL A 128 16.13 -1.77 3.80
C VAL A 128 15.95 -0.70 2.73
N ALA A 129 16.51 -0.99 1.55
CA ALA A 129 16.25 -0.15 0.39
C ALA A 129 14.77 -0.24 0.02
N LEU A 130 14.18 0.89 -0.32
CA LEU A 130 12.80 0.95 -0.75
C LEU A 130 12.68 1.80 -2.01
N SER A 131 11.65 1.49 -2.78
CA SER A 131 11.19 2.32 -3.88
C SER A 131 9.84 2.93 -3.54
N THR A 132 9.64 4.16 -3.99
CA THR A 132 8.37 4.85 -3.87
C THR A 132 7.85 5.24 -5.24
N LEU A 133 6.53 5.10 -5.41
CA LEU A 133 5.80 5.63 -6.54
C LEU A 133 4.74 6.59 -5.99
N GLN A 134 4.78 7.85 -6.40
CA GLN A 134 3.91 8.88 -5.85
C GLN A 134 3.23 9.67 -6.97
N THR A 135 1.94 9.98 -6.80
CA THR A 135 1.24 10.89 -7.72
C THR A 135 1.81 12.31 -7.61
N HIS A 136 1.75 13.10 -8.68
CA HIS A 136 2.33 14.45 -8.70
C HIS A 136 1.77 15.39 -7.60
N ASP A 137 0.52 15.19 -7.20
CA ASP A 137 -0.14 15.94 -6.12
C ASP A 137 0.15 15.37 -4.70
N GLY A 138 0.93 14.29 -4.60
CA GLY A 138 1.28 13.62 -3.35
C GLY A 138 0.13 12.89 -2.65
N ARG A 139 -1.05 12.78 -3.27
CA ARG A 139 -2.23 12.16 -2.64
C ARG A 139 -2.12 10.65 -2.50
N VAL A 140 -1.51 9.96 -3.46
CA VAL A 140 -1.30 8.52 -3.41
C VAL A 140 0.19 8.24 -3.45
N THR A 141 0.68 7.49 -2.46
CA THR A 141 2.07 7.02 -2.41
C THR A 141 2.09 5.51 -2.20
N PHE A 142 2.84 4.80 -3.03
CA PHE A 142 3.14 3.39 -2.87
C PHE A 142 4.58 3.23 -2.40
N ILE A 143 4.81 2.36 -1.41
CA ILE A 143 6.14 2.04 -0.87
C ILE A 143 6.38 0.55 -1.03
N GLU A 144 7.48 0.21 -1.69
CA GLU A 144 7.93 -1.15 -1.91
C GLU A 144 9.36 -1.34 -1.38
N PRO A 145 9.52 -1.99 -0.21
CA PRO A 145 10.82 -2.37 0.32
C PRO A 145 11.40 -3.57 -0.47
N GLN A 146 12.72 -3.67 -0.51
CA GLN A 146 13.43 -4.78 -1.15
C GLN A 146 13.47 -6.06 -0.31
N ALA A 147 13.26 -5.95 1.00
CA ALA A 147 13.22 -7.05 1.94
C ALA A 147 11.99 -6.92 2.85
N ARG A 148 11.64 -8.02 3.52
CA ARG A 148 10.49 -8.04 4.43
C ARG A 148 10.67 -7.05 5.57
N LEU A 149 9.66 -6.25 5.84
CA LEU A 149 9.60 -5.34 6.99
C LEU A 149 9.11 -6.06 8.25
N GLY A 150 8.35 -7.15 8.09
CA GLY A 150 7.89 -7.98 9.20
C GLY A 150 6.54 -7.56 9.75
N PHE A 151 5.69 -6.94 8.92
CA PHE A 151 4.29 -6.68 9.26
C PHE A 151 3.42 -7.94 9.15
N GLY A 152 3.92 -9.00 8.48
CA GLY A 152 3.33 -10.32 8.51
C GLY A 152 3.20 -10.86 9.94
N LEU A 153 1.96 -10.88 10.44
CA LEU A 153 1.58 -11.41 11.74
C LEU A 153 2.09 -12.85 11.94
N ALA A 154 2.60 -13.10 13.14
CA ALA A 154 3.04 -14.40 13.64
C ALA A 154 1.96 -15.49 13.56
#